data_AF-A0A2M8CLT6-F1
#
_entry.id   AF-A0A2M8CLT6-F1
#
_cell.length_a   1.000
_cell.length_b   1.000
_cell.length_c   1.000
_cell.angle_alpha   90.00
_cell.angle_beta   90.00
_cell.angle_gamma   90.00
#
_symmetry.space_group_name_H-M   'P 1'
#
loop_
_entity.id
_entity.type
_entity.pdbx_description
1 polymer ?
#
loop_
_entity_poly.entity_id
_entity_poly.type
_entity_poly.pdbx_seq_one_letter_code
_entity_poly.pdbx_strand_id
1 'polypeptide(L)'
;KNKAENLIEIAQELNIGIDSLVFIDDSPFEREQVKSMLPDVVVPDFPKQPYLLVDFIQEVYNQWFQVYELTEEDKSKSVQYQQNAQRRQLLNAFDTEEQFLKEMDIKLTISENNPVHIPRIAQMTQKTNQFNLTTKRYTPADINNLISKGYLVWDVAVSDKFGDNGITALAIVKTEGLTAEIDSFMLSCRILGRGIENAF
;
A
#
# COMPACT_ATOMS: atom_id res chain seq x y z
N LYS A 1 5.87 -27.03 -8.23
CA LYS A 1 5.07 -25.82 -7.96
C LYS A 1 4.43 -25.39 -9.26
N ASN A 2 3.12 -25.20 -9.25
CA ASN A 2 2.40 -24.72 -10.43
C ASN A 2 2.49 -23.17 -10.50
N LYS A 3 2.07 -22.55 -11.61
CA LYS A 3 2.20 -21.09 -11.78
C LYS A 3 1.30 -20.31 -10.81
N ALA A 4 0.13 -20.83 -10.49
CA ALA A 4 -0.80 -20.22 -9.54
C ALA A 4 -0.21 -20.11 -8.12
N GLU A 5 0.42 -21.18 -7.62
CA GLU A 5 1.11 -21.19 -6.32
C GLU A 5 2.23 -20.14 -6.27
N ASN A 6 3.00 -20.00 -7.36
CA ASN A 6 4.04 -18.97 -7.43
C ASN A 6 3.46 -17.55 -7.39
N LEU A 7 2.30 -17.30 -8.02
CA LEU A 7 1.63 -15.99 -7.96
C LEU A 7 1.14 -15.66 -6.55
N ILE A 8 0.62 -16.64 -5.82
CA ILE A 8 0.23 -16.47 -4.40
C ILE A 8 1.46 -16.11 -3.57
N GLU A 9 2.57 -16.83 -3.76
CA GLU A 9 3.82 -16.55 -3.04
C GLU A 9 4.36 -15.15 -3.35
N ILE A 10 4.34 -14.73 -4.62
CA ILE A 10 4.73 -13.37 -5.02
C ILE A 10 3.82 -12.32 -4.39
N ALA A 11 2.50 -12.53 -4.37
CA ALA A 11 1.55 -11.62 -3.74
C ALA A 11 1.85 -11.46 -2.23
N GLN A 12 2.14 -12.57 -1.54
CA GLN A 12 2.53 -12.58 -0.13
C GLN A 12 3.91 -11.94 0.11
N GLU A 13 4.87 -12.16 -0.78
CA GLU A 13 6.21 -11.58 -0.73
C GLU A 13 6.18 -10.06 -0.97
N LEU A 14 5.30 -9.58 -1.84
CA LEU A 14 5.13 -8.16 -2.12
C LEU A 14 4.10 -7.49 -1.21
N ASN A 15 3.37 -8.26 -0.41
CA ASN A 15 2.26 -7.81 0.45
C ASN A 15 1.18 -7.03 -0.34
N ILE A 16 0.78 -7.59 -1.49
CA ILE A 16 -0.26 -7.06 -2.38
C ILE A 16 -1.37 -8.09 -2.58
N GLY A 17 -2.56 -7.64 -3.00
CA GLY A 17 -3.63 -8.55 -3.37
C GLY A 17 -3.37 -9.22 -4.72
N ILE A 18 -3.89 -10.44 -4.90
CA ILE A 18 -3.79 -11.17 -6.18
C ILE A 18 -4.55 -10.47 -7.32
N ASP A 19 -5.56 -9.67 -6.97
CA ASP A 19 -6.32 -8.79 -7.86
C ASP A 19 -5.48 -7.66 -8.47
N SER A 20 -4.30 -7.40 -7.90
CA SER A 20 -3.33 -6.44 -8.42
C SER A 20 -2.29 -7.06 -9.37
N LEU A 21 -2.40 -8.36 -9.67
CA LEU A 21 -1.45 -9.09 -10.52
C LEU A 21 -1.98 -9.24 -11.95
N VAL A 22 -1.07 -9.09 -12.92
CA VAL A 22 -1.29 -9.44 -14.33
C VAL A 22 -0.35 -10.59 -14.69
N PHE A 23 -0.91 -11.73 -15.10
CA PHE A 23 -0.16 -12.91 -15.51
C PHE A 23 -0.16 -13.06 -17.04
N ILE A 24 1.03 -13.05 -17.64
CA ILE A 24 1.25 -13.17 -19.09
C ILE A 24 2.10 -14.41 -19.34
N ASP A 25 1.58 -15.33 -20.14
CA ASP A 25 2.26 -16.57 -20.52
C ASP A 25 1.79 -16.97 -21.93
N ASP A 26 2.67 -17.54 -22.74
CA ASP A 26 2.37 -17.98 -24.10
C ASP A 26 1.69 -19.36 -24.12
N SER A 27 1.74 -20.11 -23.02
CA SER A 27 1.06 -21.39 -22.84
C SER A 27 -0.43 -21.20 -22.54
N PRO A 28 -1.34 -21.70 -23.39
CA PRO A 28 -2.77 -21.71 -23.08
C PRO A 28 -3.11 -22.51 -21.82
N PHE A 29 -2.37 -23.59 -21.56
CA PHE A 29 -2.59 -24.44 -20.39
C PHE A 29 -2.31 -23.69 -19.08
N GLU A 30 -1.19 -22.97 -19.01
CA GLU A 30 -0.83 -22.19 -17.81
C GLU A 30 -1.81 -21.04 -17.59
N ARG A 31 -2.22 -20.34 -18.65
CA ARG A 31 -3.24 -19.28 -18.55
C ARG A 31 -4.58 -19.79 -18.02
N GLU A 32 -5.09 -20.90 -18.55
CA GLU A 32 -6.35 -21.48 -18.08
C GLU A 32 -6.25 -22.01 -16.64
N GLN A 33 -5.10 -22.60 -16.28
CA GLN A 33 -4.85 -23.01 -14.89
C GLN A 33 -4.91 -21.80 -13.93
N VAL A 34 -4.23 -20.69 -14.27
CA VAL A 34 -4.25 -19.48 -13.44
C VAL A 34 -5.66 -18.88 -13.40
N LYS A 35 -6.37 -18.75 -14.51
CA LYS A 35 -7.77 -18.26 -14.55
C LYS A 35 -8.70 -19.10 -13.67
N SER A 36 -8.53 -20.44 -13.68
CA SER A 36 -9.35 -21.35 -12.89
C SER A 36 -9.03 -21.33 -11.39
N MET A 37 -7.75 -21.19 -11.02
CA MET A 37 -7.31 -21.23 -9.63
C MET A 37 -7.38 -19.87 -8.94
N LEU A 38 -7.15 -18.79 -9.69
CA LEU A 38 -7.03 -17.41 -9.23
C LEU A 38 -7.89 -16.49 -10.12
N PRO A 39 -9.22 -16.52 -9.99
CA PRO A 39 -10.13 -15.77 -10.86
C PRO A 39 -9.96 -14.25 -10.77
N ASP A 40 -9.39 -13.75 -9.67
CA ASP A 40 -9.12 -12.33 -9.47
C ASP A 40 -7.83 -11.85 -10.17
N VAL A 41 -6.94 -12.76 -10.59
CA VAL A 41 -5.74 -12.40 -11.35
C VAL A 41 -6.11 -12.07 -12.79
N VAL A 42 -5.61 -10.94 -13.29
CA VAL A 42 -5.79 -10.57 -14.70
C VAL A 42 -4.91 -11.47 -15.57
N VAL A 43 -5.53 -12.19 -16.51
CA VAL A 43 -4.81 -13.06 -17.46
C VAL A 43 -5.17 -12.65 -18.89
N PRO A 44 -4.39 -11.75 -19.51
CA PRO A 44 -4.65 -11.29 -20.87
C PRO A 44 -4.52 -12.42 -21.90
N ASP A 45 -5.32 -12.36 -22.95
CA ASP A 45 -5.28 -13.37 -24.02
C ASP A 45 -4.08 -13.13 -24.94
N PHE A 46 -2.92 -13.65 -24.53
CA PHE A 46 -1.71 -13.80 -25.35
C PHE A 46 -2.01 -14.24 -26.81
N PRO A 47 -1.50 -13.49 -27.81
CA PRO A 47 -1.83 -13.70 -29.22
C PRO A 47 -1.13 -14.93 -29.79
N LYS A 48 -1.79 -15.60 -30.75
CA LYS A 48 -1.23 -16.77 -31.46
C LYS A 48 -0.20 -16.41 -32.53
N GLN A 49 -0.30 -15.19 -33.08
CA GLN A 49 0.49 -14.73 -34.21
C GLN A 49 1.56 -13.74 -33.71
N PRO A 50 2.86 -13.95 -33.98
CA PRO A 50 3.92 -13.07 -33.48
C PRO A 50 3.78 -11.61 -33.87
N TYR A 51 3.19 -11.31 -35.05
CA TYR A 51 2.99 -9.93 -35.49
C TYR A 51 1.98 -9.14 -34.65
N LEU A 52 1.14 -9.82 -33.87
CA LEU A 52 0.18 -9.18 -32.95
C LEU A 52 0.80 -8.85 -31.58
N LEU A 53 2.04 -9.26 -31.33
CA LEU A 53 2.68 -9.05 -30.01
C LEU A 53 2.83 -7.56 -29.68
N VAL A 54 3.07 -6.72 -30.68
CA VAL A 54 3.21 -5.27 -30.48
C VAL A 54 1.89 -4.67 -29.99
N ASP A 55 0.79 -4.99 -30.67
CA ASP A 55 -0.55 -4.51 -30.30
C ASP A 55 -0.97 -5.04 -28.93
N PHE A 56 -0.70 -6.33 -28.66
CA PHE A 56 -0.96 -6.96 -27.36
C PHE A 56 -0.21 -6.25 -26.22
N ILE A 57 1.09 -5.98 -26.37
CA ILE A 57 1.88 -5.29 -25.32
C ILE A 57 1.34 -3.87 -25.09
N GLN A 58 0.97 -3.15 -26.15
CA GLN A 58 0.38 -1.82 -26.02
C GLN A 58 -0.97 -1.85 -25.29
N GLU A 59 -1.83 -2.81 -25.63
CA GLU A 59 -3.11 -3.01 -24.95
C GLU A 59 -2.90 -3.29 -23.45
N VAL A 60 -2.02 -4.24 -23.13
CA VAL A 60 -1.68 -4.60 -21.75
C VAL A 60 -1.15 -3.39 -20.98
N TYR A 61 -0.24 -2.64 -21.59
CA TYR A 61 0.33 -1.44 -20.97
C TYR A 61 -0.75 -0.39 -20.68
N ASN A 62 -1.59 -0.07 -21.66
CA ASN A 62 -2.61 0.96 -21.54
C ASN A 62 -3.70 0.59 -20.53
N GLN A 63 -4.07 -0.69 -20.43
CA GLN A 63 -5.14 -1.13 -19.53
C GLN A 63 -4.71 -1.24 -18.07
N TRP A 64 -3.52 -1.79 -17.80
CA TRP A 64 -3.14 -2.18 -16.43
C TRP A 64 -1.87 -1.51 -15.88
N PHE A 65 -1.04 -0.92 -16.75
CA PHE A 65 0.27 -0.36 -16.34
C PHE A 65 0.43 1.13 -16.65
N GLN A 66 -0.59 1.79 -17.21
CA GLN A 66 -0.56 3.21 -17.46
C GLN A 66 -0.61 3.98 -16.14
N VAL A 67 0.42 4.80 -15.89
CA VAL A 67 0.51 5.66 -14.71
C VAL A 67 0.44 7.11 -15.18
N TYR A 68 -0.55 7.87 -14.70
CA TYR A 68 -0.75 9.27 -15.10
C TYR A 68 0.32 10.21 -14.51
N GLU A 69 0.79 9.93 -13.29
CA GLU A 69 1.90 10.65 -12.65
C GLU A 69 2.73 9.70 -11.79
N LEU A 70 4.05 9.72 -11.98
CA LEU A 70 5.00 8.99 -11.13
C LEU A 70 5.29 9.81 -9.88
N THR A 71 4.97 9.26 -8.70
CA THR A 71 5.34 9.90 -7.44
C THR A 71 6.72 9.44 -6.96
N GLU A 72 7.40 10.23 -6.12
CA GLU A 72 8.67 9.83 -5.51
C GLU A 72 8.55 8.54 -4.68
N GLU A 73 7.35 8.28 -4.14
CA GLU A 73 7.02 7.01 -3.50
C GLU A 73 7.05 5.85 -4.52
N ASP A 74 6.50 6.03 -5.72
CA ASP A 74 6.50 4.99 -6.74
C ASP A 74 7.91 4.66 -7.23
N LYS A 75 8.81 5.66 -7.28
CA LYS A 75 10.24 5.47 -7.60
C LYS A 75 11.00 4.69 -6.53
N SER A 76 10.59 4.80 -5.26
CA SER A 76 11.26 4.15 -4.12
C SER A 76 10.70 2.77 -3.77
N LYS A 77 9.64 2.29 -4.46
CA LYS A 77 9.04 0.97 -4.21
C LYS A 77 10.03 -0.19 -4.28
N SER A 78 10.98 -0.17 -5.22
CA SER A 78 11.99 -1.24 -5.33
C SER A 78 12.88 -1.32 -4.06
N VAL A 79 13.33 -0.16 -3.56
CA VAL A 79 14.08 -0.06 -2.31
C VAL A 79 13.24 -0.53 -1.13
N GLN A 80 11.97 -0.14 -1.11
CA GLN A 80 11.03 -0.56 -0.07
C GLN A 80 10.82 -2.08 -0.03
N TYR A 81 10.72 -2.75 -1.19
CA TYR A 81 10.63 -4.21 -1.26
C TYR A 81 11.89 -4.89 -0.72
N GLN A 82 13.08 -4.37 -1.06
CA GLN A 82 14.34 -4.89 -0.52
C GLN A 82 14.44 -4.73 1.00
N GLN A 83 14.06 -3.56 1.54
CA GLN A 83 14.01 -3.33 2.98
C GLN A 83 13.01 -4.26 3.67
N ASN A 84 11.84 -4.50 3.08
CA ASN A 84 10.85 -5.44 3.61
C ASN A 84 11.37 -6.89 3.62
N ALA A 85 12.10 -7.32 2.60
CA ALA A 85 12.73 -8.64 2.57
C ALA A 85 13.78 -8.79 3.70
N GLN A 86 14.62 -7.78 3.90
CA GLN A 86 15.59 -7.75 5.01
C GLN A 86 14.89 -7.80 6.39
N ARG A 87 13.79 -7.05 6.56
CA ARG A 87 12.98 -7.08 7.79
C ARG A 87 12.44 -8.48 8.07
N ARG A 88 11.91 -9.20 7.07
CA ARG A 88 11.42 -10.58 7.23
C ARG A 88 12.53 -11.55 7.65
N GLN A 89 13.73 -11.40 7.10
CA GLN A 89 14.87 -12.23 7.52
C GLN A 89 15.23 -12.01 8.99
N LEU A 90 15.12 -10.78 9.47
CA LEU A 90 15.36 -10.45 10.88
C LEU A 90 14.23 -10.86 11.81
N LEU A 91 12.96 -10.81 11.38
CA LEU A 91 11.83 -11.37 12.14
C LEU A 91 12.07 -12.83 12.53
N ASN A 92 12.64 -13.63 11.62
CA ASN A 92 12.98 -15.03 11.89
C ASN A 92 14.18 -15.21 12.85
N ALA A 93 14.89 -14.14 13.18
CA ALA A 93 16.06 -14.17 14.06
C ALA A 93 15.75 -13.80 15.52
N PHE A 94 14.51 -13.39 15.82
CA PHE A 94 14.08 -13.03 17.18
C PHE A 94 12.99 -13.96 17.68
N ASP A 95 13.05 -14.32 18.96
CA ASP A 95 12.12 -15.24 19.60
C ASP A 95 10.77 -14.58 19.97
N THR A 96 10.73 -13.25 20.09
CA THR A 96 9.51 -12.49 20.42
C THR A 96 9.36 -11.21 19.61
N GLU A 97 8.10 -10.84 19.37
CA GLU A 97 7.72 -9.61 18.66
C GLU A 97 8.25 -8.35 19.37
N GLU A 98 8.22 -8.32 20.70
CA GLU A 98 8.71 -7.19 21.50
C GLU A 98 10.22 -6.95 21.35
N GLN A 99 11.01 -8.03 21.28
CA GLN A 99 12.46 -7.94 21.02
C GLN A 99 12.74 -7.39 19.62
N PHE A 100 11.99 -7.86 18.62
CA PHE A 100 12.10 -7.38 17.25
C PHE A 100 11.75 -5.88 17.14
N LEU A 101 10.64 -5.43 17.74
CA LEU A 101 10.22 -4.03 17.70
C LEU A 101 11.26 -3.11 18.37
N LYS A 102 11.85 -3.53 19.48
CA LYS A 102 12.91 -2.78 20.17
C LYS A 102 14.16 -2.65 19.30
N GLU A 103 14.55 -3.73 18.63
CA GLU A 103 15.68 -3.75 17.70
C GLU A 103 15.43 -2.98 16.40
N MET A 104 14.19 -2.65 16.07
CA MET A 104 13.88 -1.83 14.89
C MET A 104 14.14 -0.33 15.09
N ASP A 105 14.33 0.14 16.33
CA ASP A 105 14.50 1.57 16.68
C ASP A 105 13.43 2.46 16.01
N ILE A 106 12.16 2.07 16.15
CA ILE A 106 11.03 2.77 15.52
C ILE A 106 10.89 4.16 16.12
N LYS A 107 10.88 5.18 15.25
CA LYS A 107 10.64 6.58 15.62
C LYS A 107 9.38 7.08 14.96
N LEU A 108 8.48 7.64 15.77
CA LEU A 108 7.21 8.22 15.35
C LEU A 108 7.31 9.74 15.46
N THR A 109 6.89 10.44 14.41
CA THR A 109 6.70 11.89 14.41
C THR A 109 5.24 12.19 14.12
N ILE A 110 4.54 12.76 15.10
CA ILE A 110 3.13 13.12 14.97
C ILE A 110 3.03 14.59 14.61
N SER A 111 2.22 14.91 13.59
CA SER A 111 1.90 16.27 13.18
C SER A 111 0.40 16.52 13.25
N GLU A 112 0.00 17.74 13.60
CA GLU A 112 -1.40 18.18 13.63
C GLU A 112 -1.60 19.30 12.60
N ASN A 113 -2.66 19.18 11.80
CA ASN A 113 -3.15 20.20 10.86
C ASN A 113 -2.03 20.80 9.99
N ASN A 114 -1.03 19.99 9.62
CA ASN A 114 0.15 20.46 8.92
C ASN A 114 -0.14 20.68 7.42
N PRO A 115 -0.12 21.93 6.92
CA PRO A 115 -0.48 22.23 5.52
C PRO A 115 0.50 21.61 4.52
N VAL A 116 1.76 21.41 4.92
CA VAL A 116 2.79 20.79 4.07
C VAL A 116 2.46 19.32 3.79
N HIS A 117 1.81 18.64 4.73
CA HIS A 117 1.50 17.22 4.64
C HIS A 117 0.22 16.93 3.85
N ILE A 118 -0.65 17.94 3.65
CA ILE A 118 -1.98 17.79 3.04
C ILE A 118 -1.98 17.01 1.70
N PRO A 119 -1.11 17.31 0.72
CA PRO A 119 -1.08 16.55 -0.54
C PRO A 119 -0.81 15.06 -0.32
N ARG A 120 0.07 14.74 0.64
CA ARG A 120 0.48 13.38 0.95
C ARG A 120 -0.60 12.60 1.71
N ILE A 121 -1.26 13.22 2.69
CA ILE A 121 -2.37 12.57 3.42
C ILE A 121 -3.58 12.36 2.51
N ALA A 122 -3.87 13.30 1.59
CA ALA A 122 -4.90 13.11 0.57
C ALA A 122 -4.58 11.90 -0.33
N GLN A 123 -3.35 11.81 -0.84
CA GLN A 123 -2.90 10.65 -1.62
C GLN A 123 -3.03 9.34 -0.84
N MET A 124 -2.68 9.34 0.45
CA MET A 124 -2.80 8.17 1.31
C MET A 124 -4.26 7.72 1.44
N THR A 125 -5.20 8.66 1.56
CA THR A 125 -6.64 8.31 1.58
C THR A 125 -7.09 7.62 0.30
N GLN A 126 -6.46 7.89 -0.85
CA GLN A 126 -6.76 7.24 -2.13
C GLN A 126 -6.15 5.84 -2.26
N LYS A 127 -4.95 5.64 -1.72
CA LYS A 127 -4.17 4.40 -1.90
C LYS A 127 -4.40 3.36 -0.78
N THR A 128 -4.81 3.77 0.41
CA THR A 128 -4.93 2.85 1.55
C THR A 128 -6.26 2.10 1.52
N ASN A 129 -6.18 0.77 1.32
CA ASN A 129 -7.32 -0.15 1.27
C ASN A 129 -7.33 -1.20 2.39
N GLN A 130 -6.17 -1.62 2.92
CA GLN A 130 -6.10 -2.73 3.88
C GLN A 130 -6.51 -2.34 5.32
N PHE A 131 -6.22 -1.10 5.74
CA PHE A 131 -6.64 -0.59 7.05
C PHE A 131 -7.19 0.83 6.89
N ASN A 132 -8.39 0.92 6.33
CA ASN A 132 -9.15 2.17 6.21
C ASN A 132 -10.58 1.90 6.70
N LEU A 133 -10.89 2.36 7.91
CA LEU A 133 -12.13 1.99 8.60
C LEU A 133 -13.39 2.58 7.96
N THR A 134 -13.26 3.69 7.22
CA THR A 134 -14.41 4.42 6.66
C THR A 134 -14.39 4.47 5.13
N THR A 135 -13.29 4.08 4.49
CA THR A 135 -13.07 4.11 3.03
C THR A 135 -13.27 5.47 2.37
N LYS A 136 -13.34 6.53 3.17
CA LYS A 136 -13.50 7.91 2.67
C LYS A 136 -12.23 8.33 1.93
N ARG A 137 -12.43 9.03 0.82
CA ARG A 137 -11.40 9.48 -0.11
C ARG A 137 -11.42 10.99 -0.15
N TYR A 138 -10.28 11.62 0.14
CA TYR A 138 -10.18 13.06 0.24
C TYR A 138 -9.24 13.63 -0.83
N THR A 139 -9.61 14.78 -1.36
CA THR A 139 -8.71 15.65 -2.09
C THR A 139 -8.00 16.61 -1.12
N PRO A 140 -6.89 17.26 -1.53
CA PRO A 140 -6.27 18.31 -0.72
C PRO A 140 -7.25 19.43 -0.32
N ALA A 141 -8.21 19.75 -1.19
CA ALA A 141 -9.22 20.76 -0.91
C ALA A 141 -10.20 20.31 0.18
N ASP A 142 -10.61 19.03 0.16
CA ASP A 142 -11.50 18.47 1.19
C ASP A 142 -10.85 18.52 2.58
N ILE A 143 -9.57 18.14 2.67
CA ILE A 143 -8.83 18.17 3.94
C ILE A 143 -8.70 19.60 4.47
N ASN A 144 -8.33 20.56 3.61
CA ASN A 144 -8.30 21.97 4.00
C ASN A 144 -9.66 22.47 4.49
N ASN A 145 -10.75 22.06 3.83
CA ASN A 145 -12.11 22.40 4.25
C ASN A 145 -12.44 21.80 5.63
N LEU A 146 -12.06 20.55 5.90
CA LEU A 146 -12.24 19.93 7.21
C LEU A 146 -11.48 20.69 8.30
N ILE A 147 -10.20 21.02 8.07
CA ILE A 147 -9.40 21.83 9.01
C ILE A 147 -10.07 23.20 9.24
N SER A 148 -10.58 23.85 8.19
CA SER A 148 -11.27 25.14 8.33
C SER A 148 -12.57 25.07 9.14
N LYS A 149 -13.20 23.88 9.21
CA LYS A 149 -14.38 23.60 10.02
C LYS A 149 -14.03 23.20 11.46
N GLY A 150 -12.75 23.19 11.83
CA GLY A 150 -12.27 22.84 13.16
C GLY A 150 -12.02 21.35 13.39
N TYR A 151 -11.95 20.54 12.32
CA TYR A 151 -11.53 19.14 12.47
C TYR A 151 -10.04 19.09 12.82
N LEU A 152 -9.67 18.10 13.63
CA LEU A 152 -8.29 17.76 13.93
C LEU A 152 -7.82 16.71 12.92
N VAL A 153 -6.75 17.02 12.19
CA VAL A 153 -6.12 16.12 11.24
C VAL A 153 -4.73 15.78 11.77
N TRP A 154 -4.57 14.56 12.28
CA TRP A 154 -3.28 14.05 12.73
C TRP A 154 -2.69 13.09 11.72
N ASP A 155 -1.40 13.24 11.46
CA ASP A 155 -0.62 12.33 10.65
C ASP A 155 0.62 11.83 11.40
N VAL A 156 1.04 10.61 11.10
CA VAL A 156 2.25 10.02 11.68
C VAL A 156 3.23 9.66 10.59
N ALA A 157 4.43 10.24 10.68
CA ALA A 157 5.59 9.80 9.95
C ALA A 157 6.39 8.78 10.76
N VAL A 158 6.84 7.71 10.10
CA VAL A 158 7.50 6.58 10.76
C VAL A 158 8.84 6.30 10.12
N SER A 159 9.89 6.20 10.93
CA SER A 159 11.20 5.71 10.50
C SER A 159 11.64 4.53 11.36
N ASP A 160 12.42 3.63 10.77
CA ASP A 160 13.07 2.51 11.44
C ASP A 160 14.54 2.41 11.00
N LYS A 161 15.30 1.48 11.58
CA LYS A 161 16.73 1.31 11.26
C LYS A 161 17.04 1.03 9.78
N PHE A 162 16.06 0.61 8.98
CA PHE A 162 16.24 0.35 7.55
C PHE A 162 15.91 1.57 6.68
N GLY A 163 15.17 2.54 7.22
CA GLY A 163 14.90 3.80 6.53
C GLY A 163 13.63 4.51 6.99
N ASP A 164 13.38 5.64 6.32
CA ASP A 164 12.17 6.43 6.48
C ASP A 164 11.01 5.81 5.68
N ASN A 165 9.89 5.56 6.34
CA ASN A 165 8.66 5.03 5.71
C ASN A 165 7.70 6.15 5.27
N GLY A 166 8.02 7.40 5.62
CA GLY A 166 7.22 8.60 5.37
C GLY A 166 5.96 8.65 6.23
N ILE A 167 4.98 9.45 5.79
CA ILE A 167 3.66 9.49 6.41
C ILE A 167 2.94 8.17 6.14
N THR A 168 2.59 7.47 7.23
CA THR A 168 2.02 6.11 7.20
C THR A 168 0.76 5.96 8.04
N ALA A 169 0.32 6.98 8.78
CA ALA A 169 -0.96 6.96 9.50
C ALA A 169 -1.68 8.31 9.37
N LEU A 170 -3.02 8.27 9.42
CA LEU A 170 -3.89 9.44 9.43
C LEU A 170 -5.09 9.19 10.33
N ALA A 171 -5.39 10.17 11.19
CA ALA A 171 -6.63 10.27 11.95
C ALA A 171 -7.27 11.63 11.66
N ILE A 172 -8.55 11.62 11.29
CA ILE A 172 -9.37 12.82 11.14
C ILE A 172 -10.46 12.74 12.19
N VAL A 173 -10.52 13.74 13.07
CA VAL A 173 -11.42 13.76 14.22
C VAL A 173 -12.22 15.04 14.22
N LYS A 174 -13.53 14.90 14.35
CA LYS A 174 -14.46 16.01 14.61
C LYS A 174 -14.67 16.13 16.11
N THR A 175 -14.51 17.32 16.67
CA THR A 175 -14.79 17.58 18.09
C THR A 175 -16.04 18.44 18.23
N GLU A 176 -16.94 18.04 19.13
CA GLU A 176 -18.17 18.78 19.46
C GLU A 176 -18.34 18.84 20.97
N GLY A 177 -17.83 19.91 21.59
CA GLY A 177 -17.86 20.06 23.05
C GLY A 177 -17.00 18.99 23.73
N LEU A 178 -17.65 18.03 24.41
CA LEU A 178 -16.99 16.92 25.10
C LEU A 178 -16.99 15.60 24.32
N THR A 179 -17.52 15.60 23.08
CA THR A 179 -17.52 14.42 22.22
C THR A 179 -16.48 14.57 21.11
N ALA A 180 -15.87 13.44 20.75
CA ALA A 180 -14.98 13.32 19.61
C ALA A 180 -15.48 12.17 18.72
N GLU A 181 -15.67 12.46 17.44
CA GLU A 181 -16.04 11.50 16.41
C GLU A 181 -14.83 11.28 15.50
N ILE A 182 -14.39 10.03 15.37
CA ILE A 182 -13.37 9.65 14.40
C ILE A 182 -14.03 9.58 13.02
N ASP A 183 -13.81 10.60 12.20
CA ASP A 183 -14.31 10.64 10.83
C ASP A 183 -13.61 9.61 9.94
N SER A 184 -12.29 9.50 10.10
CA SER A 184 -11.43 8.61 9.33
C SER A 184 -10.20 8.20 10.15
N PHE A 185 -9.87 6.92 10.11
CA PHE A 185 -8.64 6.39 10.69
C PHE A 185 -8.05 5.37 9.74
N MET A 186 -6.78 5.54 9.40
CA MET A 186 -6.10 4.66 8.47
C MET A 186 -4.63 4.48 8.78
N LEU A 187 -4.14 3.27 8.50
CA LEU A 187 -2.76 2.87 8.65
C LEU A 187 -2.29 2.28 7.32
N SER A 188 -1.12 2.72 6.88
CA SER A 188 -0.44 2.15 5.74
C SER A 188 0.02 0.74 6.07
N CYS A 189 -0.06 -0.17 5.09
CA CYS A 189 0.46 -1.54 5.21
C CYS A 189 1.96 -1.62 5.53
N ARG A 190 2.70 -0.51 5.37
CA ARG A 190 4.10 -0.40 5.78
C ARG A 190 4.31 -0.61 7.28
N ILE A 191 3.33 -0.21 8.10
CA ILE A 191 3.48 -0.15 9.55
C ILE A 191 2.52 -1.06 10.31
N LEU A 192 1.61 -1.75 9.62
CA LEU A 192 0.68 -2.69 10.24
C LEU A 192 1.43 -3.84 10.92
N GLY A 193 0.99 -4.20 12.13
CA GLY A 193 1.62 -5.23 12.94
C GLY A 193 2.94 -4.79 13.57
N ARG A 194 3.12 -3.47 13.80
CA ARG A 194 4.29 -2.93 14.50
C ARG A 194 3.94 -2.30 15.86
N GLY A 195 2.70 -2.47 16.32
CA GLY A 195 2.18 -1.89 17.56
C GLY A 195 1.99 -0.37 17.50
N ILE A 196 2.14 0.25 16.33
CA ILE A 196 2.00 1.71 16.14
C ILE A 196 0.53 2.11 16.31
N GLU A 197 -0.40 1.24 15.93
CA GLU A 197 -1.83 1.35 16.16
C GLU A 197 -2.23 1.47 17.64
N ASN A 198 -1.37 1.03 18.57
CA ASN A 198 -1.61 1.17 20.01
C ASN A 198 -0.96 2.43 20.60
N ALA A 199 0.01 2.99 19.88
CA ALA A 199 0.77 4.17 20.32
C ALA A 199 0.20 5.48 19.77
N PHE A 200 -0.46 5.42 18.61
CA PHE A 200 -1.14 6.53 17.94
C PHE A 200 -2.64 6.51 18.23
#